data_AF-A0A2I0T0P4-F1
#
_entry.id   AF-A0A2I0T0P4-F1
#
_cell.length_a   1.000
_cell.length_b   1.000
_cell.length_c   1.000
_cell.angle_alpha   90.00
_cell.angle_beta   90.00
_cell.angle_gamma   90.00
#
_symmetry.space_group_name_H-M   'P 1'
#
loop_
_entity.id
_entity.type
_entity.pdbx_description
1 polymer ?
#
loop_
_entity_poly.entity_id
_entity_poly.type
_entity_poly.pdbx_seq_one_letter_code
_entity_poly.pdbx_strand_id
1 'polypeptide(L)'
;MLTFSNNVEPANGFLVRYLRRKLLESDTDVNANKEELLRVLDWVPKLWYHLHTFLEKHSTSDFLIGPCFFLSCPIGIEDFRTWFIDLWNNSIIPYLQEGAKDGLKVPRAAWHVGTQASGAWGHADVAV
;
A
#
# COMPACT_ATOMS: atom_id res chain seq x y z
N MET A 1 20.96 16.56 16.34
CA MET A 1 20.25 15.56 17.16
C MET A 1 19.35 14.78 16.21
N LEU A 2 19.75 13.58 15.80
CA LEU A 2 18.93 12.71 14.96
C LEU A 2 17.85 12.11 15.87
N THR A 3 16.61 12.56 15.75
CA THR A 3 15.47 11.91 16.40
C THR A 3 15.20 10.62 15.65
N PHE A 4 15.84 9.54 16.05
CA PHE A 4 15.37 8.20 15.68
C PHE A 4 13.98 8.05 16.31
N SER A 5 12.92 7.95 15.51
CA SER A 5 11.62 7.50 15.98
C SER A 5 11.82 6.12 16.62
N ASN A 6 11.84 6.10 17.95
CA ASN A 6 12.40 5.02 18.80
C ASN A 6 11.63 3.68 18.71
N ASN A 7 10.59 3.58 17.87
CA ASN A 7 9.68 2.44 17.77
C ASN A 7 9.69 1.73 16.40
N VAL A 8 10.32 2.31 15.38
CA VAL A 8 10.23 1.81 13.99
C VAL A 8 11.10 0.57 13.76
N GLU A 9 12.32 0.57 14.31
CA GLU A 9 13.25 -0.56 14.21
C GLU A 9 12.75 -1.81 14.96
N PRO A 10 12.19 -1.70 16.19
CA PRO A 10 11.51 -2.81 16.84
C PRO A 10 10.32 -3.36 16.03
N ALA A 11 9.49 -2.48 15.45
CA ALA A 11 8.31 -2.90 14.68
C ALA A 11 8.67 -3.57 13.34
N ASN A 12 9.70 -3.06 12.64
CA ASN A 12 10.20 -3.70 11.42
C ASN A 12 10.79 -5.07 11.72
N GLY A 13 11.63 -5.16 12.77
CA GLY A 13 12.21 -6.42 13.22
C GLY A 13 11.15 -7.44 13.65
N PHE A 14 10.09 -6.97 14.31
CA PHE A 14 8.93 -7.80 14.65
C PHE A 14 8.26 -8.37 13.39
N LEU A 15 7.95 -7.52 12.41
CA LEU A 15 7.25 -7.95 11.18
C LEU A 15 8.08 -8.97 10.39
N VAL A 16 9.39 -8.74 10.26
CA VAL A 16 10.32 -9.71 9.64
C VAL A 16 10.27 -11.07 10.34
N ARG A 17 10.43 -11.09 11.67
CA ARG A 17 10.45 -12.33 12.46
C ARG A 17 9.11 -13.04 12.42
N TYR A 18 8.01 -12.29 12.48
CA TYR A 18 6.65 -12.82 12.44
C TYR A 18 6.39 -13.53 11.11
N LEU A 19 6.67 -12.88 9.97
CA LEU A 19 6.45 -13.47 8.64
C LEU A 19 7.32 -14.69 8.40
N ARG A 20 8.59 -14.66 8.83
CA ARG A 20 9.49 -15.83 8.75
C ARG A 20 8.99 -16.99 9.61
N ARG A 21 8.51 -16.72 10.82
CA ARG A 21 7.91 -17.76 11.67
C ARG A 21 6.64 -18.33 11.03
N LYS A 22 5.76 -17.47 10.49
CA LYS A 22 4.53 -17.90 9.81
C LYS A 22 4.80 -18.81 8.61
N LEU A 23 5.88 -18.56 7.86
CA LEU A 23 6.36 -19.45 6.80
C LEU A 23 6.91 -20.79 7.33
N LEU A 24 7.59 -20.80 8.46
CA LEU A 24 8.11 -22.03 9.06
C LEU A 24 6.98 -22.90 9.63
N GLU A 25 5.92 -22.28 10.15
CA GLU A 25 4.75 -22.94 10.73
C GLU A 25 3.73 -23.40 9.68
N SER A 26 3.87 -22.99 8.42
CA SER A 26 2.97 -23.41 7.35
C SER A 26 3.37 -24.80 6.82
N ASP A 27 2.43 -25.75 6.82
CA ASP A 27 2.57 -27.10 6.23
C ASP A 27 2.58 -27.11 4.69
N THR A 28 3.07 -26.03 4.08
CA THR A 28 2.99 -25.84 2.64
C THR A 28 4.17 -26.54 1.96
N ASP A 29 3.89 -27.32 0.92
CA ASP A 29 4.89 -28.00 0.08
C ASP A 29 5.58 -26.97 -0.86
N VAL A 30 6.13 -25.89 -0.28
CA VAL A 30 6.63 -24.70 -1.00
C VAL A 30 7.98 -24.95 -1.66
N ASN A 31 8.35 -26.19 -2.02
CA ASN A 31 9.71 -26.36 -2.55
C ASN A 31 9.90 -25.70 -3.92
N ALA A 32 8.83 -25.65 -4.75
CA ALA A 32 8.91 -25.04 -6.08
C ALA A 32 8.96 -23.50 -6.08
N ASN A 33 8.34 -22.84 -5.08
CA ASN A 33 8.18 -21.37 -5.05
C ASN A 33 8.79 -20.71 -3.81
N LYS A 34 9.63 -21.42 -3.06
CA LYS A 34 10.17 -20.96 -1.76
C LYS A 34 10.94 -19.64 -1.88
N GLU A 35 11.79 -19.53 -2.88
CA GLU A 35 12.63 -18.36 -3.07
C GLU A 35 11.82 -17.12 -3.42
N GLU A 36 10.82 -17.26 -4.28
CA GLU A 36 9.93 -16.17 -4.64
C GLU A 36 9.13 -15.72 -3.42
N LEU A 37 8.62 -16.66 -2.64
CA LEU A 37 7.88 -16.37 -1.43
C LEU A 37 8.76 -15.66 -0.39
N LEU A 38 10.00 -16.09 -0.21
CA LEU A 38 10.96 -15.41 0.65
C LEU A 38 11.24 -13.98 0.18
N ARG A 39 11.39 -13.74 -1.13
CA ARG A 39 11.57 -12.38 -1.68
C ARG A 39 10.38 -11.49 -1.35
N VAL A 40 9.16 -12.00 -1.50
CA VAL A 40 7.93 -11.26 -1.16
C VAL A 40 7.85 -10.97 0.33
N LEU A 41 8.12 -11.96 1.19
CA LEU A 41 8.08 -11.79 2.64
C LEU A 41 9.19 -10.87 3.17
N ASP A 42 10.37 -10.84 2.53
CA ASP A 42 11.43 -9.88 2.83
C ASP A 42 11.13 -8.48 2.27
N TRP A 43 10.24 -8.36 1.28
CA TRP A 43 9.79 -7.09 0.71
C TRP A 43 8.72 -6.40 1.56
N VAL A 44 7.78 -7.15 2.14
CA VAL A 44 6.67 -6.61 2.94
C VAL A 44 7.14 -5.67 4.08
N PRO A 45 8.16 -6.01 4.90
CA PRO A 45 8.66 -5.12 5.94
C PRO A 45 9.28 -3.83 5.39
N LYS A 46 9.95 -3.92 4.23
CA LYS A 46 10.49 -2.73 3.54
C LYS A 46 9.38 -1.82 3.05
N LEU A 47 8.32 -2.39 2.48
CA LEU A 47 7.13 -1.62 2.08
C LEU A 47 6.53 -0.91 3.30
N TRP A 48 6.28 -1.63 4.39
CA TRP A 48 5.77 -1.04 5.62
C TRP A 48 6.63 0.14 6.09
N TYR A 49 7.96 -0.02 6.11
CA TYR A 49 8.89 1.04 6.49
C TYR A 49 8.80 2.26 5.55
N HIS A 50 8.69 2.06 4.25
CA HIS A 50 8.52 3.15 3.29
C HIS A 50 7.18 3.88 3.47
N LEU A 51 6.09 3.16 3.76
CA LEU A 51 4.81 3.77 4.07
C LEU A 51 4.86 4.57 5.38
N HIS A 52 5.51 4.03 6.40
CA HIS A 52 5.70 4.68 7.69
C HIS A 52 6.49 5.98 7.54
N THR A 53 7.65 5.93 6.89
CA THR A 53 8.49 7.11 6.66
C THR A 53 7.83 8.16 5.75
N PHE A 54 7.00 7.73 4.79
CA PHE A 54 6.18 8.65 4.00
C PHE A 54 5.20 9.43 4.90
N LEU A 55 4.47 8.73 5.77
CA LEU A 55 3.51 9.37 6.68
C LEU A 55 4.20 10.25 7.73
N GLU A 56 5.32 9.81 8.31
CA GLU A 56 6.10 10.65 9.23
C GLU A 56 6.53 11.97 8.60
N LYS A 57 6.85 11.96 7.30
CA LYS A 57 7.32 13.15 6.59
C LYS A 57 6.19 14.09 6.14
N HIS A 58 5.02 13.53 5.82
CA HIS A 58 3.96 14.25 5.11
C HIS A 58 2.66 14.41 5.92
N SER A 59 2.53 13.74 7.06
CA SER A 59 1.34 13.82 7.92
C SER A 59 1.59 14.64 9.17
N THR A 60 0.55 15.32 9.67
CA THR A 60 0.60 15.97 10.98
C THR A 60 0.24 14.96 12.08
N SER A 61 1.27 14.48 12.80
CA SER A 61 1.27 13.80 14.13
C SER A 61 0.46 12.51 14.34
N ASP A 62 -0.73 12.32 13.75
CA ASP A 62 -1.69 11.33 14.23
C ASP A 62 -1.83 10.09 13.31
N PHE A 63 -1.10 10.06 12.19
CA PHE A 63 -1.10 8.94 11.24
C PHE A 63 0.18 8.11 11.37
N LEU A 64 0.13 7.08 12.21
CA LEU A 64 1.14 6.03 12.25
C LEU A 64 0.55 4.74 11.68
N ILE A 65 1.13 4.25 10.57
CA ILE A 65 0.77 2.93 10.06
C ILE A 65 1.42 1.83 10.90
N GLY A 66 0.60 1.09 11.65
CA GLY A 66 1.05 -0.07 12.41
C GLY A 66 1.37 -1.27 11.51
N PRO A 67 2.25 -2.19 11.93
CA PRO A 67 2.55 -3.42 11.16
C PRO A 67 1.36 -4.39 11.09
N CYS A 68 0.28 -4.14 11.84
CA CYS A 68 -0.91 -4.99 11.96
C CYS A 68 -1.57 -5.30 10.60
N PHE A 69 -1.59 -4.37 9.65
CA PHE A 69 -2.10 -4.58 8.30
C PHE A 69 -1.44 -5.75 7.57
N PHE A 70 -0.18 -6.02 7.89
CA PHE A 70 0.65 -7.00 7.21
C PHE A 70 0.70 -8.36 7.92
N LEU A 71 0.14 -8.49 9.13
CA LEU A 71 0.16 -9.76 9.88
C LEU A 71 -0.75 -10.84 9.27
N SER A 72 -1.78 -10.41 8.54
CA SER A 72 -2.67 -11.31 7.78
C SER A 72 -2.04 -11.84 6.49
N CYS A 73 -0.81 -11.40 6.11
CA CYS A 73 -0.12 -11.81 4.89
C CYS A 73 -0.17 -13.34 4.69
N PRO A 74 -0.76 -13.85 3.61
CA PRO A 74 -0.87 -15.28 3.36
C PRO A 74 0.48 -15.89 2.98
N ILE A 75 0.59 -17.21 3.14
CA ILE A 75 1.78 -17.99 2.78
C ILE A 75 1.48 -18.73 1.47
N GLY A 76 1.74 -18.06 0.35
CA GLY A 76 1.46 -18.53 -0.99
C GLY A 76 1.46 -17.35 -1.97
N ILE A 77 2.09 -17.51 -3.15
CA ILE A 77 2.27 -16.40 -4.09
C ILE A 77 0.94 -15.88 -4.67
N GLU A 78 0.07 -16.80 -5.10
CA GLU A 78 -1.21 -16.44 -5.71
C GLU A 78 -2.15 -15.76 -4.70
N ASP A 79 -2.24 -16.32 -3.50
CA ASP A 79 -3.03 -15.75 -2.40
C ASP A 79 -2.46 -14.40 -1.97
N PHE A 80 -1.13 -14.28 -1.89
CA PHE A 80 -0.45 -13.02 -1.57
C PHE A 80 -0.82 -11.94 -2.56
N ARG A 81 -0.81 -12.24 -3.86
CA ARG A 81 -1.12 -11.26 -4.90
C ARG A 81 -2.53 -10.70 -4.74
N THR A 82 -3.50 -11.60 -4.58
CA THR A 82 -4.91 -11.21 -4.42
C THR A 82 -5.10 -10.40 -3.13
N TRP A 83 -4.59 -10.91 -2.01
CA TRP A 83 -4.61 -10.23 -0.72
C TRP A 83 -3.95 -8.85 -0.77
N PHE A 84 -2.80 -8.73 -1.44
CA PHE A 84 -2.07 -7.48 -1.51
C PHE A 84 -2.82 -6.43 -2.32
N ILE A 85 -3.41 -6.80 -3.44
CA ILE A 85 -4.23 -5.89 -4.26
C ILE A 85 -5.39 -5.34 -3.42
N ASP A 86 -6.10 -6.21 -2.70
CA ASP A 86 -7.23 -5.81 -1.86
C ASP A 86 -6.79 -4.93 -0.69
N LEU A 87 -5.74 -5.32 0.02
CA LEU A 87 -5.17 -4.53 1.11
C LEU A 87 -4.74 -3.14 0.61
N TRP A 88 -4.05 -3.10 -0.53
CA TRP A 88 -3.50 -1.87 -1.09
C TRP A 88 -4.62 -0.91 -1.49
N ASN A 89 -5.59 -1.38 -2.25
CA ASN A 89 -6.67 -0.55 -2.80
C ASN A 89 -7.68 -0.11 -1.75
N ASN A 90 -8.02 -1.00 -0.81
CA ASN A 90 -9.11 -0.75 0.12
C ASN A 90 -8.64 -0.21 1.48
N SER A 91 -7.36 -0.37 1.84
CA SER A 91 -6.84 0.08 3.13
C SER A 91 -5.64 1.02 3.00
N ILE A 92 -4.59 0.65 2.25
CA ILE A 92 -3.36 1.45 2.21
C ILE A 92 -3.57 2.77 1.47
N ILE A 93 -4.11 2.77 0.25
CA ILE A 93 -4.33 4.00 -0.53
C ILE A 93 -5.23 4.99 0.23
N PRO A 94 -6.42 4.61 0.75
CA PRO A 94 -7.27 5.53 1.49
C PRO A 94 -6.57 6.11 2.73
N TYR A 95 -5.82 5.28 3.46
CA TYR A 95 -5.08 5.70 4.66
C TYR A 95 -3.98 6.71 4.32
N LEU A 96 -3.19 6.47 3.27
CA LEU A 96 -2.18 7.41 2.80
C LEU A 96 -2.80 8.73 2.33
N GLN A 97 -3.92 8.66 1.62
CA GLN A 97 -4.65 9.85 1.17
C GLN A 97 -5.18 10.68 2.34
N GLU A 98 -5.62 10.04 3.42
CA GLU A 98 -6.08 10.73 4.62
C GLU A 98 -4.91 11.37 5.38
N GLY A 99 -3.85 10.62 5.68
CA GLY A 99 -2.67 11.18 6.35
C GLY A 99 -1.97 12.29 5.56
N ALA A 100 -1.98 12.23 4.23
CA ALA A 100 -1.39 13.28 3.40
C ALA A 100 -2.27 14.54 3.29
N LYS A 101 -3.60 14.46 3.47
CA LYS A 101 -4.51 15.62 3.38
C LYS A 101 -4.25 16.66 4.46
N ASP A 102 -3.81 16.25 5.64
CA ASP A 102 -3.55 17.19 6.74
C ASP A 102 -2.23 17.96 6.57
N GLY A 103 -1.23 17.36 5.92
CA GLY A 103 -0.01 18.05 5.47
C GLY A 103 -0.20 18.90 4.21
N LEU A 104 -1.19 18.57 3.38
CA LEU A 104 -1.60 19.31 2.19
C LEU A 104 -2.98 19.96 2.41
N LYS A 105 -3.03 21.05 3.19
CA LYS A 105 -4.09 22.05 3.00
C LYS A 105 -3.89 22.76 1.65
N VAL A 106 -4.07 22.05 0.55
CA VAL A 106 -4.23 22.61 -0.79
C VAL A 106 -5.67 22.31 -1.22
N PRO A 107 -6.48 23.32 -1.58
CA PRO A 107 -7.90 23.14 -1.85
C PRO A 107 -8.17 22.10 -2.93
N ARG A 108 -9.20 21.28 -2.69
CA ARG A 108 -9.71 20.16 -3.49
C ARG A 108 -10.28 20.55 -4.86
N ALA A 109 -9.68 21.51 -5.57
CA ALA A 109 -10.19 22.02 -6.84
C ALA A 109 -9.52 21.41 -8.09
N ALA A 110 -8.43 20.65 -7.97
CA ALA A 110 -7.61 20.28 -9.14
C ALA A 110 -7.74 18.82 -9.62
N TRP A 111 -8.55 17.95 -9.00
CA TRP A 111 -8.62 16.53 -9.37
C TRP A 111 -9.83 16.13 -10.24
N HIS A 112 -10.70 17.06 -10.61
CA HIS A 112 -11.58 16.84 -11.77
C HIS A 112 -10.86 17.26 -13.05
N VAL A 113 -9.85 16.48 -13.46
CA VAL A 113 -9.35 16.56 -14.85
C VAL A 113 -10.24 15.71 -15.73
N GLY A 114 -10.62 16.28 -16.87
CA GLY A 114 -11.64 15.78 -17.78
C GLY A 114 -11.35 14.42 -18.41
N THR A 115 -12.45 13.79 -18.79
CA THR A 115 -12.62 12.74 -19.80
C THR A 115 -14.15 12.70 -20.01
N GLN A 116 -14.78 13.09 -21.12
CA GLN A 116 -14.46 12.91 -22.52
C GLN A 116 -15.34 13.87 -23.35
N ALA A 117 -14.75 14.60 -24.29
CA ALA A 117 -15.45 15.01 -25.50
C ALA A 117 -15.50 13.79 -26.43
N SER A 118 -16.70 13.30 -26.76
CA SER A 118 -16.94 12.48 -27.95
C SER A 118 -18.43 12.45 -28.24
N GLY A 119 -18.82 12.90 -29.43
CA GLY A 119 -20.23 12.92 -29.86
C GLY A 119 -20.59 13.96 -30.91
N ALA A 120 -19.67 14.35 -31.79
CA ALA A 120 -20.01 15.03 -33.03
C ALA A 120 -20.53 13.99 -34.04
N TRP A 121 -21.83 13.69 -33.99
CA TRP A 121 -22.52 13.04 -35.09
C TRP A 121 -23.15 14.11 -35.95
N GLY A 122 -22.70 14.17 -37.20
CA GLY A 122 -23.09 15.16 -38.18
C GLY A 122 -24.58 15.13 -38.50
N HIS A 123 -25.10 16.31 -38.78
CA HIS A 123 -26.12 16.51 -39.80
C HIS A 123 -25.94 17.93 -40.33
N ALA A 124 -25.18 18.04 -41.41
CA ALA A 124 -25.31 19.14 -42.35
C ALA A 124 -26.29 18.71 -43.44
N ASP A 125 -27.11 19.68 -43.86
CA ASP A 125 -28.01 19.73 -45.02
C ASP A 125 -29.29 18.88 -44.99
N VAL A 126 -30.44 19.54 -44.99
CA VAL A 126 -31.09 20.00 -46.24
C VAL A 126 -31.85 21.31 -45.97
N ALA A 127 -31.49 22.34 -46.73
CA ALA A 127 -32.35 23.47 -47.03
C ALA A 127 -33.27 23.09 -48.19
N VAL A 128 -34.60 23.13 -47.98
CA VAL A 128 -35.68 23.63 -48.88
C VAL A 128 -36.89 23.91 -47.99
#